data_AF-A0A429EH03-F1
#
_entry.id   AF-A0A429EH03-F1
#
_cell.length_a   1.000
_cell.length_b   1.000
_cell.length_c   1.000
_cell.angle_alpha   90.00
_cell.angle_beta   90.00
_cell.angle_gamma   90.00
#
_symmetry.space_group_name_H-M   'P 1'
#
loop_
_entity.id
_entity.type
_entity.pdbx_description
1 polymer ?
#
loop_
_entity_poly.entity_id
_entity_poly.type
_entity_poly.pdbx_seq_one_letter_code
_entity_poly.pdbx_strand_id
1 'polypeptide(L)'
;MLTEARKALESMRQGKAAAGTGGAETVEGVGEADDGRVKVTAVSGGRLKKVEINPRAMRLPAEELGEHLVTAANAALDDLRSNAADAAGPAVDIDRLNQQVEEIQNESLRQMTMISQAFNDAISKAGGGRK
;
A
#
# COMPACT_ATOMS: atom_id res chain seq x y z
N MET A 1 26.46 -3.35 -6.43
CA MET A 1 25.88 -2.32 -5.54
C MET A 1 25.23 -1.15 -6.28
N LEU A 2 25.90 -0.39 -7.17
CA LEU A 2 25.24 0.73 -7.88
C LEU A 2 24.15 0.31 -8.89
N THR A 3 24.30 -0.88 -9.50
CA THR A 3 23.33 -1.43 -10.47
C THR A 3 22.02 -1.87 -9.81
N GLU A 4 22.08 -2.33 -8.56
CA GLU A 4 20.92 -2.78 -7.79
C GLU A 4 20.10 -1.59 -7.27
N ALA A 5 20.78 -0.55 -6.77
CA ALA A 5 20.12 0.70 -6.37
C ALA A 5 19.35 1.34 -7.54
N ARG A 6 19.91 1.29 -8.76
CA ARG A 6 19.24 1.78 -9.96
C ARG A 6 18.01 0.94 -10.30
N LYS A 7 18.10 -0.38 -10.17
CA LYS A 7 17.00 -1.31 -10.43
C LYS A 7 15.84 -1.12 -9.43
N ALA A 8 16.14 -0.87 -8.15
CA ALA A 8 15.14 -0.57 -7.13
C ALA A 8 14.41 0.76 -7.40
N LEU A 9 15.15 1.80 -7.83
CA LEU A 9 14.56 3.09 -8.22
C LEU A 9 13.70 2.99 -9.48
N GLU A 10 14.08 2.14 -10.44
CA GLU A 10 13.29 1.84 -11.63
C GLU A 10 11.95 1.21 -11.26
N SER A 11 11.95 0.23 -10.33
CA SER A 11 10.73 -0.43 -9.84
C SER A 11 9.79 0.55 -9.11
N MET A 12 10.32 1.45 -8.28
CA MET A 12 9.51 2.49 -7.62
C MET A 12 8.93 3.50 -8.62
N ARG A 13 9.70 3.85 -9.66
CA ARG A 13 9.25 4.78 -10.71
C ARG A 13 8.17 4.17 -11.59
N GLN A 14 8.28 2.88 -11.91
CA GLN A 14 7.27 2.13 -12.65
C GLN A 14 5.97 1.99 -11.83
N GLY A 15 6.06 1.71 -10.52
CA GLY A 15 4.90 1.69 -9.62
C GLY A 15 4.19 3.05 -9.54
N LYS A 16 4.94 4.15 -9.57
CA LYS A 16 4.38 5.52 -9.53
C LYS A 16 3.81 5.99 -10.88
N ALA A 17 4.36 5.53 -12.00
CA ALA A 17 3.88 5.86 -13.34
C ALA A 17 2.61 5.09 -13.72
N ALA A 18 2.45 3.85 -13.25
CA ALA A 18 1.23 3.06 -13.42
C ALA A 18 0.01 3.66 -12.69
N ALA A 19 0.23 4.51 -11.68
CA ALA A 19 -0.84 5.22 -10.97
C ALA A 19 -1.41 6.42 -11.76
N GLY A 20 -0.84 6.78 -12.92
CA GLY A 20 -1.14 8.03 -13.62
C GLY A 20 -2.01 7.94 -14.89
N THR A 21 -2.19 6.75 -15.50
CA THR A 21 -2.91 6.64 -16.78
C THR A 21 -3.59 5.28 -16.92
N GLY A 22 -4.88 5.20 -16.57
CA GLY A 22 -5.86 4.23 -17.08
C GLY A 22 -5.59 2.75 -16.83
N GLY A 23 -6.31 2.17 -15.86
CA GLY A 23 -6.56 0.73 -15.80
C GLY A 23 -5.92 -0.05 -14.65
N ALA A 24 -5.32 0.60 -13.65
CA ALA A 24 -5.28 -0.01 -12.32
C ALA A 24 -6.72 -0.01 -11.79
N GLU A 25 -7.20 -1.12 -11.20
CA GLU A 25 -8.50 -1.17 -10.51
C GLU A 25 -8.58 0.00 -9.52
N THR A 26 -9.21 1.10 -9.95
CA THR A 26 -9.36 2.28 -9.12
C THR A 26 -10.38 1.90 -8.08
N VAL A 27 -9.94 1.77 -6.83
CA VAL A 27 -10.85 1.60 -5.71
C VAL A 27 -11.88 2.74 -5.77
N GLU A 28 -13.15 2.36 -5.82
CA GLU A 28 -14.27 3.28 -5.80
C GLU A 28 -14.99 3.14 -4.47
N GLY A 29 -15.50 4.26 -3.96
CA GLY A 29 -16.41 4.29 -2.82
C GLY A 29 -17.74 4.87 -3.24
N VAL A 30 -18.85 4.32 -2.72
CA VAL A 30 -20.20 4.74 -3.06
C VAL A 30 -20.95 5.16 -1.81
N GLY A 31 -21.52 6.36 -1.84
CA GLY A 31 -22.35 6.88 -0.76
C GLY A 31 -23.72 7.26 -1.27
N GLU A 32 -24.73 7.00 -0.47
CA GLU A 32 -26.13 7.28 -0.78
C GLU A 32 -26.80 8.03 0.38
N ALA A 33 -27.74 8.90 0.06
CA ALA A 33 -28.58 9.62 1.01
C ALA A 33 -30.02 9.70 0.50
N ASP A 34 -30.94 10.00 1.42
CA ASP A 34 -32.35 10.25 1.12
C ASP A 34 -33.00 9.04 0.41
N ASP A 35 -32.85 7.84 0.97
CA ASP A 35 -33.28 6.56 0.38
C ASP A 35 -32.74 6.31 -1.04
N GLY A 36 -31.47 6.67 -1.29
CA GLY A 36 -30.82 6.49 -2.59
C GLY A 36 -31.25 7.53 -3.64
N ARG A 37 -31.96 8.58 -3.23
CA ARG A 37 -32.30 9.70 -4.13
C ARG A 37 -31.09 10.59 -4.43
N VAL A 38 -30.06 10.56 -3.60
CA VAL A 38 -28.76 11.18 -3.87
C VAL A 38 -27.69 10.11 -3.78
N LYS A 39 -26.87 9.97 -4.82
CA LYS A 39 -25.78 9.00 -4.88
C LYS A 39 -24.50 9.69 -5.34
N VAL A 40 -23.41 9.43 -4.63
CA VAL A 40 -22.08 9.98 -4.91
C VAL A 40 -21.09 8.84 -5.06
N THR A 41 -20.23 8.95 -6.06
CA THR A 41 -19.12 8.00 -6.28
C THR A 41 -17.80 8.74 -6.11
N ALA A 42 -16.97 8.26 -5.19
CA ALA A 42 -15.61 8.73 -4.96
C ALA A 42 -14.60 7.73 -5.55
N VAL A 43 -13.44 8.23 -5.95
CA VAL A 43 -12.32 7.44 -6.48
C VAL A 43 -11.05 7.70 -5.68
N SER A 44 -10.10 6.76 -5.77
CA SER A 44 -8.75 6.86 -5.23
C SER A 44 -8.16 8.27 -5.38
N GLY A 45 -7.60 8.79 -4.28
CA GLY A 45 -7.12 10.18 -4.18
C GLY A 45 -8.15 11.16 -3.60
N GLY A 46 -9.29 10.66 -3.11
CA GLY A 46 -10.30 11.46 -2.40
C GLY A 46 -10.98 12.47 -3.33
N ARG A 47 -11.26 12.05 -4.57
CA ARG A 47 -11.96 12.87 -5.56
C ARG A 47 -13.33 12.29 -5.85
N LEU A 48 -14.31 13.15 -6.08
CA LEU A 48 -15.63 12.72 -6.53
C LEU A 48 -15.61 12.52 -8.04
N LYS A 49 -16.05 11.35 -8.50
CA LYS A 49 -16.15 10.98 -9.91
C LYS A 49 -17.53 11.32 -10.48
N LYS A 50 -18.58 11.07 -9.69
CA LYS A 50 -19.97 11.21 -10.15
C LYS A 50 -20.89 11.59 -8.99
N VAL A 51 -21.88 12.42 -9.30
CA VAL A 51 -23.02 12.71 -8.43
C VAL A 51 -24.30 12.48 -9.24
N GLU A 52 -25.19 11.66 -8.71
CA GLU A 52 -26.50 11.37 -9.29
C GLU A 52 -27.57 11.82 -8.32
N ILE A 53 -28.46 12.69 -8.80
CA ILE A 53 -29.57 13.22 -8.02
C ILE A 53 -30.86 12.83 -8.73
N ASN A 54 -31.74 12.14 -8.01
CA ASN A 54 -33.05 11.79 -8.50
C ASN A 54 -33.89 13.07 -8.67
N PRO A 55 -34.68 13.21 -9.75
CA PRO A 55 -35.56 14.36 -9.96
C PRO A 55 -36.54 14.64 -8.81
N ARG A 56 -36.83 13.66 -7.94
CA ARG A 56 -37.63 13.86 -6.73
C ARG A 56 -36.88 14.64 -5.64
N ALA A 57 -35.59 14.37 -5.44
CA ALA A 57 -34.75 15.12 -4.49
C ALA A 57 -34.53 16.57 -4.95
N MET A 58 -34.54 16.84 -6.26
CA MET A 58 -34.48 18.21 -6.79
C MET A 58 -35.71 19.08 -6.44
N ARG A 59 -36.80 18.47 -5.96
CA ARG A 59 -38.00 19.20 -5.49
C ARG A 59 -37.93 19.58 -4.02
N LEU A 60 -36.93 19.09 -3.30
CA LEU A 60 -36.68 19.47 -1.91
C LEU A 60 -36.19 20.92 -1.83
N PRO A 61 -36.34 21.57 -0.67
CA PRO A 61 -35.63 22.81 -0.36
C PRO A 61 -34.12 22.65 -0.62
N ALA A 62 -33.49 23.71 -1.14
CA ALA A 62 -32.06 23.67 -1.48
C ALA A 62 -31.16 23.36 -0.28
N GLU A 63 -31.58 23.75 0.93
CA GLU A 63 -30.90 23.48 2.18
C GLU A 63 -30.91 21.98 2.51
N GLU A 64 -32.09 21.35 2.51
CA GLU A 64 -32.24 19.90 2.72
C GLU A 64 -31.49 19.08 1.65
N LEU A 65 -31.55 19.50 0.38
CA LEU A 65 -30.79 18.84 -0.69
C LEU A 65 -29.28 18.95 -0.45
N GLY A 66 -28.81 20.10 0.04
CA GLY A 66 -27.41 20.31 0.41
C GLY A 66 -26.96 19.37 1.52
N GLU A 67 -27.77 19.20 2.57
CA GLU A 67 -27.50 18.26 3.66
C GLU A 67 -27.40 16.81 3.18
N HIS A 68 -28.33 16.38 2.33
CA HIS A 68 -28.31 15.05 1.74
C HIS A 68 -27.09 14.84 0.84
N LEU A 69 -26.68 15.86 0.07
CA LEU A 69 -25.48 15.79 -0.76
C LEU A 69 -24.21 15.63 0.09
N VAL A 70 -24.08 16.41 1.18
CA VAL A 70 -22.96 16.31 2.12
C VAL A 70 -22.92 14.92 2.74
N THR A 71 -24.08 14.40 3.14
CA THR A 71 -24.22 13.06 3.72
C THR A 71 -23.75 11.99 2.73
N ALA A 72 -24.25 12.01 1.49
CA ALA A 72 -23.85 11.05 0.45
C ALA A 72 -22.36 11.17 0.10
N ALA A 73 -21.82 12.39 0.03
CA ALA A 73 -20.41 12.60 -0.29
C ALA A 73 -19.46 12.08 0.80
N ASN A 74 -19.77 12.34 2.06
CA ASN A 74 -18.98 11.81 3.18
C ASN A 74 -19.07 10.28 3.24
N ALA A 75 -20.27 9.71 3.07
CA ALA A 75 -20.45 8.26 2.99
C ALA A 75 -19.61 7.64 1.85
N ALA A 76 -19.53 8.28 0.68
CA ALA A 76 -18.73 7.79 -0.43
C ALA A 76 -17.22 7.82 -0.13
N LEU A 77 -16.75 8.82 0.62
CA LEU A 77 -15.35 8.93 1.03
C LEU A 77 -14.98 7.93 2.12
N ASP A 78 -15.89 7.68 3.06
CA ASP A 78 -15.72 6.67 4.11
C ASP A 78 -15.73 5.24 3.53
N ASP A 79 -16.62 4.98 2.58
CA ASP A 79 -16.64 3.71 1.83
C ASP A 79 -15.36 3.52 1.01
N LEU A 80 -14.89 4.57 0.33
CA LEU A 80 -13.62 4.55 -0.39
C LEU A 80 -12.44 4.23 0.54
N ARG A 81 -12.41 4.81 1.73
CA ARG A 81 -11.35 4.56 2.72
C ARG A 81 -11.39 3.11 3.21
N SER A 82 -12.58 2.57 3.43
CA SER A 82 -12.77 1.18 3.83
C SER A 82 -12.32 0.23 2.74
N ASN A 83 -12.78 0.44 1.50
CA ASN A 83 -12.40 -0.35 0.33
C ASN A 83 -10.90 -0.26 0.04
N ALA A 84 -10.28 0.90 0.29
CA ALA A 84 -8.83 1.07 0.13
C ALA A 84 -8.03 0.36 1.22
N ALA A 85 -8.55 0.28 2.45
CA ALA A 85 -7.94 -0.50 3.52
C ALA A 85 -8.01 -2.01 3.21
N ASP A 86 -9.12 -2.49 2.67
CA ASP A 86 -9.28 -3.89 2.25
C ASP A 86 -8.38 -4.24 1.06
N ALA A 87 -8.27 -3.34 0.08
CA ALA A 87 -7.43 -3.53 -1.10
C ALA A 87 -5.92 -3.45 -0.80
N ALA A 88 -5.51 -2.76 0.28
CA ALA A 88 -4.11 -2.69 0.70
C ALA A 88 -3.58 -4.01 1.29
N GLY A 89 -4.44 -5.02 1.46
CA GLY A 89 -4.11 -6.27 2.15
C GLY A 89 -3.95 -6.05 3.66
N PRO A 90 -3.77 -7.13 4.45
CA PRO A 90 -3.53 -6.99 5.88
C PRO A 90 -2.32 -6.05 6.06
N ALA A 91 -2.54 -4.97 6.81
CA ALA A 91 -1.51 -4.01 7.17
C ALA A 91 -0.21 -4.77 7.48
N VAL A 92 0.87 -4.42 6.78
CA VAL A 92 2.20 -5.04 6.87
C VAL A 92 2.37 -5.72 8.23
N ASP A 93 2.35 -7.06 8.23
CA ASP A 93 2.38 -7.84 9.45
C ASP A 93 3.75 -7.63 10.12
N ILE A 94 3.78 -6.71 11.08
CA ILE A 94 5.00 -6.29 11.79
C ILE A 94 5.63 -7.48 12.52
N ASP A 95 4.82 -8.44 12.96
CA ASP A 95 5.32 -9.65 13.62
C ASP A 95 6.03 -10.56 12.62
N ARG A 96 5.50 -10.71 11.40
CA ARG A 96 6.19 -11.42 10.29
C ARG A 96 7.48 -10.71 9.88
N LEU A 97 7.48 -9.38 9.83
CA LEU A 97 8.68 -8.61 9.51
C LEU A 97 9.76 -8.78 10.59
N ASN A 98 9.39 -8.74 11.87
CA ASN A 98 10.30 -8.97 12.99
C ASN A 98 10.89 -10.39 12.93
N GLN A 99 10.07 -11.42 12.63
CA GLN A 99 10.55 -12.79 12.46
C GLN A 99 11.60 -12.89 11.35
N GLN A 100 11.36 -12.27 10.18
CA GLN A 100 12.34 -12.25 9.09
C GLN A 100 13.64 -11.53 9.49
N VAL A 101 13.54 -10.41 10.21
CA VAL A 101 14.71 -9.65 10.68
C VAL A 101 15.52 -10.45 11.71
N GLU A 102 14.88 -11.22 12.57
CA GLU A 102 15.53 -12.09 13.55
C GLU A 102 16.20 -13.31 12.86
N GLU A 103 15.55 -13.87 11.84
CA GLU A 103 16.10 -14.97 11.04
C GLU A 103 17.35 -14.55 10.27
N ILE A 104 17.32 -13.36 9.64
CA ILE A 104 18.48 -12.76 8.95
C ILE A 104 19.64 -12.51 9.93
N GLN A 105 19.37 -12.01 11.13
CA GLN A 105 20.40 -11.79 12.15
C GLN A 105 21.04 -13.11 12.59
N ASN A 106 20.24 -14.14 12.86
CA ASN A 106 20.73 -15.46 13.25
C ASN A 106 21.55 -16.13 12.13
N GLU A 107 21.14 -15.94 10.88
CA GLU A 107 21.90 -16.43 9.73
C GLU A 107 23.23 -15.69 9.57
N SER A 108 23.25 -14.37 9.79
CA SER A 108 24.49 -13.58 9.75
C SER A 108 25.52 -14.05 10.77
N LEU A 109 25.10 -14.38 12.00
CA LEU A 109 25.99 -14.89 13.06
C LEU A 109 26.58 -16.26 12.70
N ARG A 110 25.76 -17.15 12.13
CA ARG A 110 26.23 -18.45 11.64
C ARG A 110 27.23 -18.30 10.50
N GLN A 111 26.95 -17.43 9.53
CA GLN A 111 27.88 -17.17 8.43
C GLN A 111 29.20 -16.56 8.92
N MET A 112 29.14 -15.61 9.86
CA MET A 112 30.33 -14.99 10.47
C MET A 112 31.22 -16.04 11.17
N THR A 113 30.60 -17.01 11.84
CA THR A 113 31.32 -18.10 12.52
C THR A 113 32.01 -19.03 11.52
N MET A 114 31.33 -19.41 10.43
CA MET A 114 31.94 -20.22 9.37
C MET A 114 33.09 -19.49 8.66
N ILE A 115 32.93 -18.19 8.41
CA ILE A 115 33.99 -17.36 7.82
C ILE A 115 35.20 -17.30 8.74
N SER A 116 35.00 -17.10 10.05
CA SER A 116 36.10 -17.07 11.02
C SER A 116 36.86 -18.39 11.11
N GLN A 117 36.14 -19.52 11.08
CA GLN A 117 36.75 -20.86 11.06
C GLN A 117 37.57 -21.10 9.79
N ALA A 118 37.02 -20.77 8.62
CA ALA A 118 37.74 -20.90 7.35
C ALA A 118 39.00 -20.01 7.30
N PHE A 119 38.94 -18.81 7.87
CA PHE A 119 40.10 -17.92 8.00
C PHE A 119 41.18 -18.52 8.90
N ASN A 120 40.81 -19.05 10.06
CA ASN A 120 41.75 -19.68 10.99
C ASN A 120 42.39 -20.94 10.39
N ASP A 121 41.62 -21.76 9.67
CA ASP A 121 42.15 -22.93 8.96
C ASP A 121 43.16 -22.55 7.87
N ALA A 122 42.86 -21.50 7.10
CA ALA A 122 43.77 -21.00 6.07
C ALA A 122 45.11 -20.48 6.67
N ILE A 123 45.05 -19.75 7.79
CA ILE A 123 46.23 -19.25 8.52
C ILE A 123 47.05 -20.42 9.07
N SER A 124 46.40 -21.43 9.63
CA SER A 124 47.04 -22.64 10.16
C SER A 124 47.78 -23.42 9.07
N LYS A 125 47.15 -23.56 7.90
CA LYS A 125 47.73 -24.26 6.73
C LYS A 125 48.90 -23.49 6.11
N ALA A 126 48.85 -22.16 6.10
CA ALA A 126 49.96 -21.33 5.62
C ALA A 126 51.13 -21.23 6.62
N GLY A 127 50.86 -21.29 7.92
CA GLY A 127 51.87 -21.24 8.98
C GLY A 127 52.58 -22.58 9.25
N GLY A 128 51.93 -23.72 8.97
CA GLY A 128 52.45 -25.06 9.25
C GLY A 128 53.46 -25.63 8.23
N GLY A 129 53.77 -24.91 7.15
CA GLY A 129 54.58 -25.41 6.02
C GLY A 129 56.10 -25.19 6.09
N ARG A 130 56.69 -24.87 7.26
CA ARG A 130 58.15 -24.74 7.42
C ARG A 130 58.69 -25.73 8.45
N LYS A 131 59.04 -26.93 8.00
CA LYS A 131 60.11 -27.77 8.56
C LYS A 131 60.76 -28.57 7.45
#